data_AF-A0A920T3P0-F1
#
_entry.id   AF-A0A920T3P0-F1
#
_cell.length_a   1.000
_cell.length_b   1.000
_cell.length_c   1.000
_cell.angle_alpha   90.00
_cell.angle_beta   90.00
_cell.angle_gamma   90.00
#
_symmetry.space_group_name_H-M   'P 1'
#
loop_
_entity.id
_entity.type
_entity.pdbx_description
1 polymer ?
#
loop_
_entity_poly.entity_id
_entity_poly.type
_entity_poly.pdbx_seq_one_letter_code
_entity_poly.pdbx_strand_id
1 'polypeptide(L)'
;MSVVIPWFLWAFTHIRFNESSEFSDIFLRLPVTGSLGLLTVIMVAVTLTRSRRGADDGAHYVMLLGSVAMYLLFAAELFFVHDLFGNRMNTVFKFYYQAWILLSVVGGYGAYVWWKHGSQLKGPAQAISTASLLLVLVLVFCSIYFSVASSVTKTTASTLGPSLDSMKFLEQRNQDEKEAIIQIGKIAETHDILVESVGESYSDHGRIAGYSGVPGLLGWKGHQIQWHGDDALFIDREEDIETIYTTNDYSELNRLLDKYSVTMVVVGPREKSTYGNIDMSLFDTLGERVIESGTYTIFKIDQ
;
A
#
# COMPACT_ATOMS: atom_id res chain seq x y z
N MET A 1 11.98 -33.76 -6.77
CA MET A 1 12.80 -33.17 -7.86
C MET A 1 12.32 -31.76 -8.23
N SER A 2 11.01 -31.52 -8.31
CA SER A 2 10.41 -30.24 -8.75
C SER A 2 10.66 -29.01 -7.87
N VAL A 3 10.81 -29.14 -6.54
CA VAL A 3 10.99 -27.99 -5.62
C VAL A 3 12.47 -27.56 -5.47
N VAL A 4 13.40 -28.49 -5.75
CA VAL A 4 14.85 -28.26 -5.64
C VAL A 4 15.38 -27.44 -6.82
N ILE A 5 14.74 -27.59 -7.99
CA ILE A 5 15.11 -26.86 -9.22
C ILE A 5 14.97 -25.33 -9.05
N PRO A 6 13.84 -24.78 -8.56
CA PRO A 6 13.71 -23.36 -8.27
C PRO A 6 14.82 -22.82 -7.35
N TRP A 7 15.24 -23.59 -6.34
CA TRP A 7 16.28 -23.15 -5.42
C TRP A 7 17.65 -23.05 -6.09
N PHE A 8 18.05 -24.06 -6.87
CA PHE A 8 19.30 -24.01 -7.63
C PHE A 8 19.28 -22.94 -8.72
N LEU A 9 18.13 -22.77 -9.38
CA LEU A 9 17.94 -21.69 -10.34
C LEU A 9 18.15 -20.34 -9.66
N TRP A 10 17.50 -20.11 -8.53
CA TRP A 10 17.70 -18.91 -7.73
C TRP A 10 19.18 -18.71 -7.38
N ALA A 11 19.83 -19.70 -6.74
CA ALA A 11 21.22 -19.59 -6.32
C ALA A 11 22.16 -19.28 -7.49
N PHE A 12 21.97 -19.95 -8.63
CA PHE A 12 22.73 -19.68 -9.85
C PHE A 12 22.49 -18.24 -10.35
N THR A 13 21.22 -17.83 -10.47
CA THR A 13 20.89 -16.49 -10.98
C THR A 13 21.35 -15.37 -10.06
N HIS A 14 21.25 -15.55 -8.74
CA HIS A 14 21.71 -14.59 -7.74
C HIS A 14 23.22 -14.38 -7.86
N ILE A 15 24.01 -15.44 -7.83
CA ILE A 15 25.47 -15.34 -7.95
C ILE A 15 25.91 -14.82 -9.33
N ARG A 16 25.20 -15.18 -10.41
CA ARG A 16 25.65 -14.85 -11.76
C ARG A 16 25.25 -13.43 -12.21
N PHE A 17 24.11 -12.93 -11.76
CA PHE A 17 23.49 -11.72 -12.33
C PHE A 17 23.21 -10.62 -11.31
N ASN A 18 23.25 -10.89 -10.00
CA ASN A 18 23.11 -9.84 -9.00
C ASN A 18 24.49 -9.31 -8.61
N GLU A 19 24.79 -8.07 -9.01
CA GLU A 19 26.06 -7.39 -8.74
C GLU A 19 26.34 -7.21 -7.24
N SER A 20 25.30 -7.22 -6.41
CA SER A 20 25.40 -7.13 -4.94
C SER A 20 25.49 -8.50 -4.25
N SER A 21 25.56 -9.59 -5.00
CA SER A 21 25.54 -10.94 -4.42
C SER A 21 26.86 -11.35 -3.76
N GLU A 22 26.74 -12.03 -2.62
CA GLU A 22 27.84 -12.74 -2.00
C GLU A 22 27.55 -14.25 -1.97
N PHE A 23 28.60 -15.09 -2.01
CA PHE A 23 28.42 -16.54 -1.85
C PHE A 23 27.86 -16.92 -0.46
N SER A 24 28.11 -16.07 0.54
CA SER A 24 27.55 -16.17 1.90
C SER A 24 26.01 -16.14 1.90
N ASP A 25 25.38 -15.42 0.95
CA ASP A 25 23.93 -15.26 0.85
C ASP A 25 23.19 -16.59 0.72
N ILE A 26 23.79 -17.56 0.03
CA ILE A 26 23.22 -18.89 -0.15
C ILE A 26 23.02 -19.56 1.22
N PHE A 27 24.02 -19.46 2.10
CA PHE A 27 23.96 -20.04 3.44
C PHE A 27 23.08 -19.22 4.37
N LEU A 28 23.11 -17.89 4.27
CA LEU A 28 22.29 -17.01 5.09
C LEU A 28 20.78 -17.20 4.82
N ARG A 29 20.40 -17.50 3.57
CA ARG A 29 19.00 -17.76 3.20
C ARG A 29 18.57 -19.22 3.38
N LEU A 30 19.51 -20.14 3.58
CA LEU A 30 19.21 -21.57 3.68
C LEU A 30 18.26 -21.93 4.85
N PRO A 31 18.33 -21.32 6.04
CA PRO A 31 17.40 -21.63 7.12
C PRO A 31 15.93 -21.42 6.72
N VAL A 32 15.62 -20.31 6.04
CA VAL A 32 14.26 -19.97 5.62
C VAL A 32 13.88 -20.75 4.36
N THR A 33 14.68 -20.63 3.30
CA THR A 33 14.39 -21.27 2.01
C THR A 33 14.45 -22.78 2.09
N GLY A 34 15.38 -23.35 2.86
CA GLY A 34 15.50 -24.78 3.10
C GLY A 34 14.33 -25.34 3.91
N SER A 35 13.87 -24.64 4.94
CA SER A 35 12.69 -25.07 5.73
C SER A 35 11.41 -25.03 4.90
N LEU A 36 11.16 -23.92 4.20
CA LEU A 36 10.00 -23.80 3.31
C LEU A 36 10.06 -24.78 2.14
N GLY A 37 11.24 -24.98 1.55
CA GLY A 37 11.49 -25.95 0.50
C GLY A 37 11.22 -27.38 0.95
N LEU A 38 11.72 -27.77 2.13
CA LEU A 38 11.49 -29.09 2.71
C LEU A 38 10.00 -29.34 2.98
N LEU A 39 9.32 -28.38 3.62
CA LEU A 39 7.87 -28.48 3.86
C LEU A 39 7.08 -28.59 2.55
N THR A 40 7.45 -27.81 1.54
CA THR A 40 6.84 -27.86 0.21
C THR A 40 7.05 -29.23 -0.44
N VAL A 41 8.27 -29.79 -0.37
CA VAL A 41 8.57 -31.14 -0.88
C VAL A 41 7.71 -32.19 -0.18
N ILE A 42 7.61 -32.15 1.15
CA ILE A 42 6.82 -33.10 1.93
C ILE A 42 5.34 -32.99 1.53
N MET A 43 4.77 -31.79 1.50
CA MET A 43 3.37 -31.57 1.15
C MET A 43 3.04 -32.05 -0.26
N VAL A 44 3.89 -31.72 -1.25
CA VAL A 44 3.73 -32.18 -2.62
C VAL A 44 3.87 -33.70 -2.72
N ALA A 45 4.86 -34.29 -2.05
CA ALA A 45 5.08 -35.74 -2.07
C ALA A 45 3.89 -36.51 -1.46
N VAL A 46 3.34 -36.03 -0.34
CA VAL A 46 2.14 -36.61 0.29
C VAL A 46 0.93 -36.48 -0.63
N THR A 47 0.72 -35.30 -1.22
CA THR A 47 -0.39 -35.04 -2.15
C THR A 47 -0.31 -35.96 -3.37
N LEU A 48 0.85 -36.06 -4.01
CA LEU A 48 1.05 -36.93 -5.17
C LEU A 48 0.92 -38.42 -4.82
N THR A 49 1.41 -38.83 -3.64
CA THR A 49 1.30 -40.24 -3.20
C THR A 49 -0.16 -40.61 -2.97
N ARG A 50 -0.97 -39.71 -2.40
CA ARG A 50 -2.42 -39.92 -2.24
C ARG A 50 -3.13 -40.00 -3.58
N SER A 51 -2.83 -39.08 -4.50
CA SER A 51 -3.39 -39.09 -5.85
C SER A 51 -3.07 -40.42 -6.58
N ARG A 52 -1.82 -40.88 -6.53
CA ARG A 52 -1.40 -42.18 -7.10
C ARG A 52 -2.11 -43.40 -6.50
N ARG A 53 -2.58 -43.28 -5.25
CA ARG A 53 -3.37 -44.32 -4.56
C ARG A 53 -4.88 -44.17 -4.83
N GLY A 54 -5.29 -43.27 -5.72
CA GLY A 54 -6.69 -43.06 -6.10
C GLY A 54 -7.51 -42.27 -5.08
N ALA A 55 -6.88 -41.43 -4.25
CA ALA A 55 -7.61 -40.57 -3.33
C ALA A 55 -8.36 -39.47 -4.09
N ASP A 56 -9.68 -39.44 -3.93
CA ASP A 56 -10.58 -38.41 -4.46
C ASP A 56 -11.53 -37.92 -3.34
N ASP A 57 -10.93 -37.51 -2.21
CA ASP A 57 -11.64 -37.04 -1.03
C ASP A 57 -11.32 -35.58 -0.70
N GLY A 58 -12.16 -34.95 0.12
CA GLY A 58 -11.94 -33.56 0.56
C GLY A 58 -10.58 -33.36 1.26
N ALA A 59 -10.05 -34.40 1.91
CA ALA A 59 -8.72 -34.36 2.51
C ALA A 59 -7.62 -34.18 1.45
N HIS A 60 -7.72 -34.89 0.33
CA HIS A 60 -6.80 -34.76 -0.79
C HIS A 60 -6.84 -33.35 -1.38
N TYR A 61 -8.02 -32.78 -1.58
CA TYR A 61 -8.18 -31.40 -2.05
C TYR A 61 -7.52 -30.39 -1.09
N VAL A 62 -7.75 -30.51 0.22
CA VAL A 62 -7.13 -29.63 1.21
C VAL A 62 -5.60 -29.75 1.22
N MET A 63 -5.05 -30.97 1.07
CA MET A 63 -3.59 -31.17 0.94
C MET A 63 -3.01 -30.53 -0.32
N LEU A 64 -3.75 -30.54 -1.43
CA LEU A 64 -3.38 -29.82 -2.64
C LEU A 64 -3.31 -28.31 -2.37
N LEU A 65 -4.33 -27.73 -1.74
CA LEU A 65 -4.32 -26.30 -1.37
C LEU A 65 -3.13 -25.94 -0.47
N GLY A 66 -2.84 -26.78 0.53
CA GLY A 66 -1.67 -26.60 1.39
C GLY A 66 -0.35 -26.69 0.63
N SER A 67 -0.25 -27.61 -0.34
CA SER A 67 0.94 -27.72 -1.19
C SER A 67 1.15 -26.49 -2.06
N VAL A 68 0.08 -25.95 -2.65
CA VAL A 68 0.12 -24.71 -3.42
C VAL A 68 0.52 -23.54 -2.53
N ALA A 69 -0.09 -23.40 -1.36
CA ALA A 69 0.22 -22.31 -0.44
C ALA A 69 1.67 -22.32 0.02
N MET A 70 2.20 -23.48 0.42
CA MET A 70 3.61 -23.62 0.79
C MET A 70 4.55 -23.30 -0.38
N TYR A 71 4.20 -23.71 -1.59
CA TYR A 71 4.96 -23.37 -2.79
C TYR A 71 4.95 -21.86 -3.08
N LEU A 72 3.82 -21.18 -2.91
CA LEU A 72 3.74 -19.72 -3.09
C LEU A 72 4.64 -18.97 -2.11
N LEU A 73 4.65 -19.36 -0.83
CA LEU A 73 5.54 -18.80 0.17
C LEU A 73 7.02 -19.06 -0.16
N PHE A 74 7.33 -20.30 -0.54
CA PHE A 74 8.68 -20.68 -0.96
C PHE A 74 9.15 -19.90 -2.19
N ALA A 75 8.29 -19.75 -3.20
CA ALA A 75 8.62 -19.03 -4.42
C ALA A 75 8.90 -17.54 -4.16
N ALA A 76 8.10 -16.90 -3.30
CA ALA A 76 8.28 -15.49 -2.92
C ALA A 76 9.56 -15.22 -2.10
N GLU A 77 10.12 -16.24 -1.44
CA GLU A 77 11.42 -16.14 -0.76
C GLU A 77 12.62 -16.30 -1.72
N LEU A 78 12.41 -16.95 -2.86
CA LEU A 78 13.43 -17.13 -3.89
C LEU A 78 13.44 -16.00 -4.91
N PHE A 79 12.28 -15.68 -5.45
CA PHE A 79 12.13 -14.75 -6.57
C PHE A 79 11.25 -13.59 -6.16
N PHE A 80 11.62 -12.38 -6.58
CA PHE A 80 10.76 -11.22 -6.48
C PHE A 80 10.79 -10.42 -7.78
N VAL A 81 9.68 -9.75 -8.06
CA VAL A 81 9.54 -8.85 -9.19
C VAL A 81 10.24 -7.54 -8.84
N HIS A 82 11.20 -7.13 -9.68
CA HIS A 82 11.85 -5.83 -9.57
C HIS A 82 10.96 -4.76 -10.20
N ASP A 83 10.20 -4.06 -9.37
CA ASP A 83 9.31 -2.97 -9.78
C ASP A 83 9.80 -1.60 -9.27
N LEU A 84 8.95 -0.57 -9.39
CA LEU A 84 9.25 0.82 -9.01
C LEU A 84 9.75 0.98 -7.56
N PHE A 85 9.46 0.04 -6.66
CA PHE A 85 9.92 0.10 -5.26
C PHE A 85 11.32 -0.47 -5.05
N GLY A 86 11.90 -1.15 -6.05
CA GLY A 86 13.23 -1.74 -5.98
C GLY A 86 13.39 -2.81 -4.89
N ASN A 87 12.29 -3.35 -4.36
CA ASN A 87 12.30 -4.31 -3.26
C ASN A 87 11.19 -5.37 -3.41
N ARG A 88 11.17 -6.36 -2.51
CA ARG A 88 10.28 -7.52 -2.62
C ARG A 88 8.84 -7.31 -2.13
N MET A 89 8.47 -6.11 -1.70
CA MET A 89 7.20 -5.84 -1.01
C MET A 89 5.98 -6.28 -1.82
N ASN A 90 5.89 -5.91 -3.09
CA ASN A 90 4.77 -6.30 -3.95
C ASN A 90 4.71 -7.80 -4.23
N THR A 91 5.85 -8.48 -4.29
CA THR A 91 5.88 -9.94 -4.42
C THR A 91 5.34 -10.59 -3.15
N VAL A 92 5.83 -10.15 -1.99
CA VAL A 92 5.35 -10.64 -0.70
C VAL A 92 3.85 -10.41 -0.59
N PHE A 93 3.33 -9.20 -0.81
CA PHE A 93 1.91 -8.94 -0.73
C PHE A 93 1.10 -9.82 -1.69
N LYS A 94 1.40 -9.82 -2.99
CA LYS A 94 0.59 -10.54 -3.99
C LYS A 94 0.59 -12.05 -3.77
N PHE A 95 1.70 -12.66 -3.37
CA PHE A 95 1.79 -14.10 -3.15
C PHE A 95 1.32 -14.52 -1.75
N TYR A 96 1.69 -13.77 -0.71
CA TYR A 96 1.31 -14.11 0.65
C TYR A 96 -0.20 -13.98 0.81
N TYR A 97 -0.87 -12.96 0.25
CA TYR A 97 -2.33 -12.87 0.35
C TYR A 97 -3.02 -14.14 -0.15
N GLN A 98 -2.60 -14.69 -1.29
CA GLN A 98 -3.15 -15.94 -1.81
C GLN A 98 -2.80 -17.13 -0.90
N ALA A 99 -1.55 -17.21 -0.46
CA ALA A 99 -1.10 -18.28 0.44
C ALA A 99 -1.87 -18.28 1.77
N TRP A 100 -2.09 -17.12 2.39
CA TRP A 100 -2.84 -16.98 3.65
C TRP A 100 -4.29 -17.42 3.48
N ILE A 101 -4.95 -17.06 2.39
CA ILE A 101 -6.32 -17.52 2.10
C ILE A 101 -6.37 -19.05 2.02
N LEU A 102 -5.45 -19.66 1.27
CA LEU A 102 -5.37 -21.12 1.15
C LEU A 102 -5.04 -21.79 2.49
N LEU A 103 -4.08 -21.24 3.24
CA LEU A 103 -3.70 -21.75 4.56
C LEU A 103 -4.83 -21.61 5.59
N SER A 104 -5.72 -20.61 5.46
CA SER A 104 -6.88 -20.48 6.35
C SER A 104 -7.84 -21.68 6.19
N VAL A 105 -8.06 -22.13 4.95
CA VAL A 105 -8.89 -23.31 4.66
C VAL A 105 -8.21 -24.58 5.17
N VAL A 106 -6.91 -24.72 4.92
CA VAL A 106 -6.10 -25.86 5.40
C VAL A 106 -6.07 -25.92 6.92
N GLY A 107 -5.88 -24.78 7.58
CA GLY A 107 -5.87 -24.65 9.03
C GLY A 107 -7.24 -24.99 9.65
N GLY A 108 -8.33 -24.50 9.06
CA GLY A 108 -9.69 -24.83 9.49
C GLY A 108 -10.01 -26.32 9.39
N TYR A 109 -9.66 -26.96 8.26
CA TYR A 109 -9.80 -28.40 8.11
C TYR A 109 -8.88 -29.17 9.08
N GLY A 110 -7.65 -28.72 9.28
CA GLY A 110 -6.71 -29.30 10.24
C GLY A 110 -7.24 -29.25 11.68
N ALA A 111 -7.85 -28.14 12.07
CA ALA A 111 -8.52 -27.99 13.36
C ALA A 111 -9.71 -28.94 13.50
N TYR A 112 -10.52 -29.12 12.45
CA TYR A 112 -11.62 -30.09 12.43
C TYR A 112 -11.11 -31.54 12.60
N VAL A 113 -10.08 -31.93 11.86
CA VAL A 113 -9.47 -33.27 11.97
C VAL A 113 -8.89 -33.48 13.37
N TRP A 114 -8.19 -32.48 13.90
CA TRP A 114 -7.63 -32.52 15.25
C TRP A 114 -8.73 -32.62 16.32
N TRP A 115 -9.84 -31.89 16.20
CA TRP A 115 -10.98 -32.05 17.10
C TRP A 115 -11.50 -33.50 17.05
N LYS A 116 -11.79 -34.02 15.86
CA LYS A 116 -12.42 -35.33 15.70
C LYS A 116 -11.54 -36.50 16.17
N HIS A 117 -10.23 -36.42 15.94
CA HIS A 117 -9.31 -37.55 16.12
C HIS A 117 -8.21 -37.31 17.16
N GLY A 118 -8.00 -36.08 17.62
CA GLY A 118 -6.89 -35.72 18.52
C GLY A 118 -6.95 -36.43 19.87
N SER A 119 -8.15 -36.70 20.39
CA SER A 119 -8.35 -37.46 21.64
C SER A 119 -7.91 -38.92 21.56
N GLN A 120 -7.73 -39.44 20.34
CA GLN A 120 -7.30 -40.82 20.09
C GLN A 120 -5.76 -40.96 20.06
N LEU A 121 -5.03 -39.83 20.03
CA LEU A 121 -3.56 -39.82 20.04
C LEU A 121 -3.03 -40.30 21.40
N LYS A 122 -1.98 -41.13 21.38
CA LYS A 122 -1.32 -41.66 22.58
C LYS A 122 0.19 -41.53 22.49
N GLY A 123 0.86 -41.51 23.64
CA GLY A 123 2.32 -41.51 23.74
C GLY A 123 2.95 -40.29 23.06
N PRO A 124 4.05 -40.44 22.28
CA PRO A 124 4.74 -39.32 21.65
C PRO A 124 3.86 -38.45 20.74
N ALA A 125 2.88 -39.04 20.05
CA ALA A 125 1.98 -38.30 19.16
C ALA A 125 1.06 -37.34 19.94
N GLN A 126 0.63 -37.73 21.14
CA GLN A 126 -0.15 -36.87 22.02
C GLN A 126 0.72 -35.69 22.51
N ALA A 127 1.97 -35.95 22.90
CA ALA A 127 2.89 -34.90 23.34
C ALA A 127 3.17 -33.88 22.23
N ILE A 128 3.42 -34.34 20.99
CA ILE A 128 3.60 -33.46 19.82
C ILE A 128 2.34 -32.64 19.57
N SER A 129 1.16 -33.29 19.57
CA SER A 129 -0.09 -32.58 19.34
C SER A 129 -0.37 -31.50 20.39
N THR A 130 -0.12 -31.80 21.67
CA THR A 130 -0.27 -30.81 22.76
C THR A 130 0.72 -29.66 22.58
N ALA A 131 1.99 -29.95 22.26
CA ALA A 131 2.99 -28.92 22.01
C ALA A 131 2.62 -28.04 20.81
N SER A 132 2.15 -28.62 19.71
CA SER A 132 1.66 -27.89 18.54
C SER A 132 0.46 -27.01 18.87
N LEU A 133 -0.49 -27.50 19.66
CA LEU A 133 -1.64 -26.70 20.11
C LEU A 133 -1.19 -25.52 20.96
N LEU A 134 -0.30 -25.75 21.93
CA LEU A 134 0.24 -24.66 22.77
C LEU A 134 0.96 -23.62 21.92
N LEU A 135 1.76 -24.04 20.93
CA LEU A 135 2.40 -23.13 20.00
C LEU A 135 1.38 -22.30 19.21
N VAL A 136 0.34 -22.93 18.67
CA VAL A 136 -0.74 -22.21 17.94
C VAL A 136 -1.43 -21.22 18.87
N LEU A 137 -1.73 -21.59 20.12
CA LEU A 137 -2.35 -20.68 21.10
C LEU A 137 -1.44 -19.49 21.43
N VAL A 138 -0.14 -19.72 21.59
CA VAL A 138 0.84 -18.64 21.78
C VAL A 138 0.87 -17.71 20.57
N LEU A 139 0.92 -18.25 19.34
CA LEU A 139 0.92 -17.45 18.12
C LEU A 139 -0.36 -16.62 17.97
N VAL A 140 -1.53 -17.22 18.26
CA VAL A 140 -2.82 -16.50 18.27
C VAL A 140 -2.79 -15.38 19.31
N PHE A 141 -2.36 -15.67 20.54
CA PHE A 141 -2.27 -14.66 21.60
C PHE A 141 -1.32 -13.51 21.22
N CYS A 142 -0.13 -13.82 20.68
CA CYS A 142 0.80 -12.82 20.18
C CYS A 142 0.22 -12.01 19.01
N SER A 143 -0.55 -12.62 18.12
CA SER A 143 -1.17 -11.92 16.98
C SER A 143 -2.24 -10.92 17.40
N ILE A 144 -2.96 -11.18 18.51
CA ILE A 144 -3.99 -10.27 19.04
C ILE A 144 -3.37 -8.94 19.52
N TYR A 145 -2.12 -8.95 19.98
CA TYR A 145 -1.43 -7.74 20.43
C TYR A 145 -1.47 -6.64 19.37
N PHE A 146 -1.17 -6.96 18.09
CA PHE A 146 -1.15 -5.95 17.04
C PHE A 146 -2.52 -5.30 16.85
N SER A 147 -3.60 -6.08 16.83
CA SER A 147 -4.96 -5.55 16.66
C SER A 147 -5.36 -4.63 17.82
N VAL A 148 -5.02 -4.99 19.06
CA VAL A 148 -5.29 -4.18 20.25
C VAL A 148 -4.43 -2.92 20.26
N ALA A 149 -3.11 -3.05 20.07
CA ALA A 149 -2.18 -1.92 20.05
C ALA A 149 -2.48 -0.95 18.90
N SER A 150 -2.81 -1.45 17.72
CA SER A 150 -3.23 -0.64 16.57
C SER A 150 -4.51 0.13 16.89
N SER A 151 -5.52 -0.53 17.48
CA SER A 151 -6.76 0.14 17.89
C SER A 151 -6.51 1.26 18.89
N VAL A 152 -5.65 1.04 19.89
CA VAL A 152 -5.28 2.07 20.89
C VAL A 152 -4.52 3.23 20.24
N THR A 153 -3.49 2.94 19.44
CA THR A 153 -2.66 3.95 18.78
C THR A 153 -3.44 4.81 17.78
N LYS A 154 -4.43 4.22 17.10
CA LYS A 154 -5.30 4.92 16.14
C LYS A 154 -6.51 5.61 16.76
N THR A 155 -6.77 5.43 18.06
CA THR A 155 -7.92 6.05 18.74
C THR A 155 -7.47 6.89 19.94
N THR A 156 -7.39 6.30 21.13
CA THR A 156 -7.17 7.01 22.39
C THR A 156 -5.78 7.63 22.50
N ALA A 157 -4.75 6.98 21.97
CA ALA A 157 -3.38 7.51 22.00
C ALA A 157 -3.06 8.45 20.83
N SER A 158 -3.97 8.61 19.86
CA SER A 158 -3.78 9.50 18.71
C SER A 158 -3.97 11.00 19.01
N THR A 159 -4.42 11.33 20.23
CA THR A 159 -4.92 12.66 20.67
C THR A 159 -6.15 13.19 19.92
N LEU A 160 -6.58 12.55 18.83
CA LEU A 160 -7.76 12.90 18.03
C LEU A 160 -9.06 12.27 18.55
N GLY A 161 -8.91 11.18 19.31
CA GLY A 161 -10.02 10.35 19.77
C GLY A 161 -10.67 9.55 18.61
N PRO A 162 -11.64 8.67 18.92
CA PRO A 162 -12.36 7.93 17.89
C PRO A 162 -13.30 8.88 17.12
N SER A 163 -13.21 8.87 15.79
CA SER A 163 -14.08 9.62 14.89
C SER A 163 -14.17 8.94 13.53
N LEU A 164 -15.35 9.01 12.91
CA LEU A 164 -15.54 8.70 11.48
C LEU A 164 -15.45 9.94 10.58
N ASP A 165 -15.46 11.15 11.16
CA ASP A 165 -15.15 12.38 10.43
C ASP A 165 -13.65 12.42 10.12
N SER A 166 -13.33 12.20 8.85
CA SER A 166 -11.98 12.20 8.28
C SER A 166 -11.27 13.56 8.33
N MET A 167 -11.99 14.67 8.56
CA MET A 167 -11.44 16.03 8.71
C MET A 167 -11.40 16.49 10.16
N LYS A 168 -11.89 15.71 11.14
CA LYS A 168 -11.91 16.12 12.55
C LYS A 168 -10.54 16.53 13.08
N PHE A 169 -9.48 15.88 12.60
CA PHE A 169 -8.12 16.21 13.02
C PHE A 169 -7.68 17.62 12.64
N LEU A 170 -8.27 18.21 11.60
CA LEU A 170 -8.00 19.58 11.20
C LEU A 170 -8.55 20.59 12.19
N GLU A 171 -9.57 20.25 13.00
CA GLU A 171 -10.12 21.18 13.99
C GLU A 171 -9.07 21.66 15.00
N GLN A 172 -8.15 20.77 15.35
CA GLN A 172 -7.06 21.07 16.27
C GLN A 172 -5.80 21.54 15.57
N ARG A 173 -5.57 21.13 14.31
CA ARG A 173 -4.32 21.39 13.58
C ARG A 173 -4.38 22.60 12.67
N ASN A 174 -5.47 22.76 11.92
CA ASN A 174 -5.66 23.82 10.94
C ASN A 174 -7.16 24.01 10.62
N GLN A 175 -7.86 24.75 11.48
CA GLN A 175 -9.30 25.01 11.33
C GLN A 175 -9.60 25.82 10.05
N ASP A 176 -8.69 26.72 9.66
CA ASP A 176 -8.83 27.53 8.44
C ASP A 176 -8.83 26.65 7.18
N GLU A 177 -7.95 25.63 7.13
CA GLU A 177 -7.91 24.65 6.03
C GLU A 177 -9.20 23.84 5.95
N LYS A 178 -9.71 23.39 7.11
CA LYS A 178 -10.98 22.65 7.18
C LYS A 178 -12.13 23.49 6.60
N GLU A 179 -12.22 24.75 6.98
CA GLU A 179 -13.26 25.65 6.50
C GLU A 179 -13.11 25.93 4.99
N ALA A 180 -11.87 26.15 4.51
CA ALA A 180 -11.59 26.33 3.09
C ALA A 180 -12.04 25.12 2.27
N ILE A 181 -11.69 23.90 2.69
CA ILE A 181 -12.11 22.65 2.03
C ILE A 181 -13.64 22.53 1.98
N ILE A 182 -14.33 22.80 3.09
CA ILE A 182 -15.79 22.75 3.17
C ILE A 182 -16.43 23.78 2.24
N GLN A 183 -15.88 24.99 2.14
CA GLN A 183 -16.39 26.03 1.26
C GLN A 183 -16.15 25.69 -0.22
N ILE A 184 -14.96 25.19 -0.59
CA ILE A 184 -14.66 24.72 -1.95
C ILE A 184 -15.71 23.67 -2.36
N GLY A 185 -15.94 22.65 -1.52
CA GLY A 185 -16.91 21.59 -1.82
C GLY A 185 -18.37 22.06 -1.95
N LYS A 186 -18.72 23.26 -1.43
CA LYS A 186 -20.07 23.84 -1.58
C LYS A 186 -20.24 24.62 -2.88
N ILE A 187 -19.17 25.22 -3.40
CA ILE A 187 -19.21 26.07 -4.60
C ILE A 187 -18.71 25.38 -5.86
N ALA A 188 -18.00 24.25 -5.72
CA ALA A 188 -17.41 23.55 -6.84
C ALA A 188 -18.46 22.90 -7.75
N GLU A 189 -18.18 22.98 -9.05
CA GLU A 189 -18.95 22.36 -10.11
C GLU A 189 -18.20 21.14 -10.69
N THR A 190 -18.91 20.28 -11.43
CA THR A 190 -18.35 19.01 -11.94
C THR A 190 -17.14 19.18 -12.88
N HIS A 191 -17.01 20.34 -13.51
CA HIS A 191 -15.93 20.63 -14.45
C HIS A 191 -14.77 21.39 -13.81
N ASP A 192 -14.84 21.67 -12.51
CA ASP A 192 -13.79 22.41 -11.83
C ASP A 192 -12.49 21.63 -11.73
N ILE A 193 -11.38 22.33 -11.93
CA ILE A 193 -10.02 21.82 -11.76
C ILE A 193 -9.28 22.76 -10.82
N LEU A 194 -8.77 22.18 -9.73
CA LEU A 194 -8.09 22.88 -8.67
C LEU A 194 -6.58 22.71 -8.81
N VAL A 195 -5.83 23.80 -8.68
CA VAL A 195 -4.38 23.76 -8.47
C VAL A 195 -4.07 24.07 -7.01
N GLU A 196 -3.26 23.20 -6.41
CA GLU A 196 -2.63 23.37 -5.10
C GLU A 196 -1.15 22.96 -5.21
N SER A 197 -0.37 23.24 -4.18
CA SER A 197 1.04 22.87 -4.14
C SER A 197 1.27 21.37 -4.30
N VAL A 198 2.36 21.01 -5.00
CA VAL A 198 2.80 19.63 -5.20
C VAL A 198 3.85 19.31 -4.15
N GLY A 199 3.84 18.07 -3.67
CA GLY A 199 4.87 17.59 -2.76
C GLY A 199 4.92 16.08 -2.67
N GLU A 200 5.81 15.61 -1.80
CA GLU A 200 6.14 14.20 -1.67
C GLU A 200 4.96 13.34 -1.21
N SER A 201 5.05 12.04 -1.49
CA SER A 201 4.08 11.05 -1.03
C SER A 201 3.95 11.03 0.50
N TYR A 202 2.73 10.84 1.02
CA TYR A 202 2.43 10.85 2.46
C TYR A 202 2.65 12.21 3.16
N SER A 203 2.80 13.29 2.39
CA SER A 203 2.78 14.65 2.93
C SER A 203 1.35 15.21 2.99
N ASP A 204 1.24 16.46 3.39
CA ASP A 204 -0.05 17.16 3.48
C ASP A 204 -0.53 17.69 2.10
N HIS A 205 0.29 17.61 1.06
CA HIS A 205 -0.04 18.07 -0.30
C HIS A 205 -1.14 17.20 -0.93
N GLY A 206 -1.95 17.78 -1.82
CA GLY A 206 -3.10 17.08 -2.43
C GLY A 206 -4.32 16.95 -1.50
N ARG A 207 -4.24 17.48 -0.27
CA ARG A 207 -5.32 17.35 0.72
C ARG A 207 -6.54 18.18 0.32
N ILE A 208 -6.35 19.40 -0.19
CA ILE A 208 -7.50 20.27 -0.47
C ILE A 208 -8.32 19.70 -1.62
N ALA A 209 -7.68 19.28 -2.71
CA ALA A 209 -8.33 18.55 -3.79
C ALA A 209 -9.00 17.26 -3.28
N GLY A 210 -8.25 16.44 -2.53
CA GLY A 210 -8.72 15.13 -2.06
C GLY A 210 -9.95 15.20 -1.13
N TYR A 211 -10.05 16.20 -0.26
CA TYR A 211 -11.16 16.33 0.68
C TYR A 211 -12.32 17.19 0.16
N SER A 212 -12.06 18.15 -0.75
CA SER A 212 -13.14 18.95 -1.37
C SER A 212 -13.89 18.18 -2.46
N GLY A 213 -13.28 17.14 -3.02
CA GLY A 213 -13.83 16.38 -4.14
C GLY A 213 -13.57 17.02 -5.51
N VAL A 214 -12.80 18.11 -5.56
CA VAL A 214 -12.42 18.77 -6.81
C VAL A 214 -11.16 18.11 -7.39
N PRO A 215 -11.15 17.70 -8.67
CA PRO A 215 -9.96 17.19 -9.33
C PRO A 215 -8.77 18.16 -9.19
N GLY A 216 -7.69 17.68 -8.57
CA GLY A 216 -6.42 18.40 -8.50
C GLY A 216 -5.61 18.26 -9.78
N LEU A 217 -4.91 19.32 -10.20
CA LEU A 217 -4.05 19.29 -11.39
C LEU A 217 -2.94 18.23 -11.29
N LEU A 218 -2.34 18.09 -10.12
CA LEU A 218 -1.40 17.01 -9.80
C LEU A 218 -1.46 16.69 -8.29
N GLY A 219 -1.70 15.43 -7.95
CA GLY A 219 -1.57 14.92 -6.57
C GLY A 219 -0.12 14.53 -6.25
N TRP A 220 0.08 13.45 -5.48
CA TRP A 220 1.43 12.91 -5.26
C TRP A 220 1.96 12.26 -6.54
N LYS A 221 2.93 12.90 -7.22
CA LYS A 221 3.53 12.44 -8.48
C LYS A 221 3.97 10.98 -8.43
N GLY A 222 4.67 10.57 -7.37
CA GLY A 222 5.12 9.19 -7.20
C GLY A 222 3.97 8.17 -7.15
N HIS A 223 2.79 8.55 -6.63
CA HIS A 223 1.61 7.69 -6.69
C HIS A 223 0.99 7.70 -8.08
N GLN A 224 0.92 8.84 -8.76
CA GLN A 224 0.45 8.90 -10.15
C GLN A 224 1.26 7.95 -11.05
N ILE A 225 2.58 7.95 -10.94
CA ILE A 225 3.46 7.03 -11.69
C ILE A 225 3.12 5.57 -11.39
N GLN A 226 2.84 5.22 -10.13
CA GLN A 226 2.48 3.84 -9.77
C GLN A 226 1.15 3.39 -10.39
N TRP A 227 0.17 4.29 -10.51
CA TRP A 227 -1.14 3.98 -11.10
C TRP A 227 -1.12 3.97 -12.63
N HIS A 228 -0.32 4.85 -13.24
CA HIS A 228 -0.25 5.01 -14.70
C HIS A 228 0.85 4.16 -15.36
N GLY A 229 1.87 3.73 -14.61
CA GLY A 229 3.02 2.97 -15.09
C GLY A 229 4.23 3.83 -15.48
N ASP A 230 3.99 5.05 -15.97
CA ASP A 230 4.98 6.08 -16.28
C ASP A 230 4.42 7.49 -15.98
N ASP A 231 5.18 8.54 -16.29
CA ASP A 231 4.80 9.95 -16.13
C ASP A 231 4.54 10.68 -17.45
N ALA A 232 4.47 9.99 -18.59
CA ALA A 232 4.42 10.64 -19.91
C ALA A 232 3.21 11.59 -20.07
N LEU A 233 2.11 11.34 -19.36
CA LEU A 233 0.89 12.15 -19.37
C LEU A 233 0.93 13.39 -18.47
N PHE A 234 1.91 13.49 -17.57
CA PHE A 234 1.96 14.54 -16.56
C PHE A 234 3.38 14.99 -16.16
N ILE A 235 4.40 14.64 -16.96
CA ILE A 235 5.80 14.93 -16.68
C ILE A 235 6.05 16.43 -16.42
N ASP A 236 5.40 17.29 -17.20
CA ASP A 236 5.54 18.76 -17.13
C ASP A 236 4.69 19.40 -16.02
N ARG A 237 3.72 18.68 -15.44
CA ARG A 237 2.70 19.32 -14.58
C ARG A 237 3.29 19.91 -13.30
N GLU A 238 4.32 19.29 -12.75
CA GLU A 238 4.96 19.79 -11.53
C GLU A 238 5.66 21.13 -11.78
N GLU A 239 6.44 21.23 -12.85
CA GLU A 239 7.14 22.45 -13.26
C GLU A 239 6.14 23.54 -13.71
N ASP A 240 5.08 23.16 -14.42
CA ASP A 240 4.02 24.09 -14.80
C ASP A 240 3.27 24.62 -13.56
N ILE A 241 3.00 23.79 -12.54
CA ILE A 241 2.39 24.25 -11.28
C ILE A 241 3.34 25.21 -10.54
N GLU A 242 4.63 24.89 -10.47
CA GLU A 242 5.63 25.82 -9.91
C GLU A 242 5.60 27.16 -10.67
N THR A 243 5.52 27.12 -11.99
CA THR A 243 5.44 28.33 -12.82
C THR A 243 4.15 29.11 -12.57
N ILE A 244 2.99 28.46 -12.41
CA ILE A 244 1.72 29.11 -12.03
C ILE A 244 1.88 29.94 -10.74
N TYR A 245 2.64 29.46 -9.77
CA TYR A 245 2.81 30.15 -8.49
C TYR A 245 3.96 31.17 -8.45
N THR A 246 4.93 31.09 -9.37
CA THR A 246 6.17 31.87 -9.31
C THR A 246 6.33 32.89 -10.44
N THR A 247 5.57 32.75 -11.54
CA THR A 247 5.66 33.67 -12.67
C THR A 247 5.13 35.07 -12.32
N ASN A 248 5.74 36.08 -12.93
CA ASN A 248 5.23 37.46 -12.93
C ASN A 248 4.71 37.88 -14.32
N ASP A 249 4.66 36.94 -15.28
CA ASP A 249 4.14 37.17 -16.62
C ASP A 249 2.68 36.71 -16.71
N TYR A 250 1.79 37.69 -16.87
CA TYR A 250 0.36 37.47 -17.05
C TYR A 250 0.05 36.51 -18.23
N SER A 251 0.76 36.67 -19.35
CA SER A 251 0.49 35.87 -20.56
C SER A 251 0.87 34.41 -20.32
N GLU A 252 1.95 34.17 -19.58
CA GLU A 252 2.39 32.82 -19.23
C GLU A 252 1.47 32.16 -18.21
N LEU A 253 1.05 32.90 -17.17
CA LEU A 253 0.06 32.41 -16.22
C LEU A 253 -1.26 32.05 -16.91
N ASN A 254 -1.82 32.97 -17.70
CA ASN A 254 -3.06 32.74 -18.44
C ASN A 254 -2.94 31.52 -19.36
N ARG A 255 -1.82 31.39 -20.10
CA ARG A 255 -1.55 30.24 -20.97
C ARG A 255 -1.56 28.91 -20.20
N LEU A 256 -0.97 28.87 -19.00
CA LEU A 256 -0.92 27.65 -18.19
C LEU A 256 -2.28 27.30 -17.56
N LEU A 257 -3.02 28.29 -17.06
CA LEU A 257 -4.37 28.07 -16.54
C LEU A 257 -5.29 27.54 -17.67
N ASP A 258 -5.21 28.12 -18.87
CA ASP A 258 -5.96 27.67 -20.05
C ASP A 258 -5.54 26.26 -20.51
N LYS A 259 -4.22 25.98 -20.58
CA LYS A 259 -3.66 24.68 -21.00
C LYS A 259 -4.27 23.52 -20.20
N TYR A 260 -4.52 23.75 -18.91
CA TYR A 260 -5.03 22.74 -17.98
C TYR A 260 -6.49 22.94 -17.60
N SER A 261 -7.15 23.95 -18.16
CA SER A 261 -8.51 24.35 -17.81
C SER A 261 -8.69 24.52 -16.29
N VAL A 262 -7.69 25.10 -15.62
CA VAL A 262 -7.75 25.39 -14.18
C VAL A 262 -8.85 26.41 -13.94
N THR A 263 -9.74 26.10 -13.00
CA THR A 263 -10.82 27.00 -12.59
C THR A 263 -10.65 27.49 -11.16
N MET A 264 -9.83 26.81 -10.34
CA MET A 264 -9.57 27.19 -8.96
C MET A 264 -8.09 27.18 -8.63
N VAL A 265 -7.59 28.27 -8.06
CA VAL A 265 -6.21 28.38 -7.54
C VAL A 265 -6.25 28.53 -6.03
N VAL A 266 -5.62 27.60 -5.32
CA VAL A 266 -5.44 27.70 -3.87
C VAL A 266 -4.16 28.47 -3.56
N VAL A 267 -4.22 29.43 -2.64
CA VAL A 267 -3.05 30.07 -2.05
C VAL A 267 -3.16 30.01 -0.53
N GLY A 268 -2.44 29.07 0.09
CA GLY A 268 -2.38 28.90 1.54
C GLY A 268 -0.95 28.83 2.09
N PRO A 269 -0.80 28.41 3.37
CA PRO A 269 0.51 28.22 3.99
C PRO A 269 1.41 27.22 3.24
N ARG A 270 0.83 26.15 2.67
CA ARG A 270 1.61 25.15 1.92
C ARG A 270 2.19 25.76 0.66
N GLU A 271 1.39 26.41 -0.17
CA GLU A 271 1.83 27.04 -1.42
C GLU A 271 2.92 28.09 -1.14
N LYS A 272 2.74 28.92 -0.12
CA LYS A 272 3.75 29.91 0.29
C LYS A 272 5.04 29.27 0.81
N SER A 273 4.94 28.13 1.50
CA SER A 273 6.12 27.40 1.97
C SER A 273 6.89 26.70 0.84
N THR A 274 6.18 26.24 -0.19
CA THR A 274 6.76 25.51 -1.32
C THR A 274 7.34 26.46 -2.37
N TYR A 275 6.61 27.53 -2.72
CA TYR A 275 6.95 28.43 -3.84
C TYR A 275 7.40 29.83 -3.40
N GLY A 276 7.40 30.12 -2.10
CA GLY A 276 7.85 31.40 -1.55
C GLY A 276 6.79 32.51 -1.59
N ASN A 277 7.21 33.72 -1.97
CA ASN A 277 6.31 34.88 -2.00
C ASN A 277 5.49 34.90 -3.30
N ILE A 278 4.24 34.44 -3.22
CA ILE A 278 3.31 34.36 -4.35
C ILE A 278 2.66 35.73 -4.58
N ASP A 279 2.77 36.26 -5.80
CA ASP A 279 2.07 37.48 -6.21
C ASP A 279 0.60 37.17 -6.54
N MET A 280 -0.26 37.39 -5.55
CA MET A 280 -1.70 37.19 -5.72
C MET A 280 -2.36 38.21 -6.64
N SER A 281 -1.71 39.34 -6.95
CA SER A 281 -2.30 40.37 -7.80
C SER A 281 -2.50 39.91 -9.24
N LEU A 282 -1.68 38.98 -9.73
CA LEU A 282 -1.89 38.36 -11.04
C LEU A 282 -3.18 37.52 -11.05
N PHE A 283 -3.44 36.73 -10.00
CA PHE A 283 -4.69 35.97 -9.92
C PHE A 283 -5.92 36.89 -9.81
N ASP A 284 -5.80 38.04 -9.13
CA ASP A 284 -6.86 39.07 -9.08
C ASP A 284 -7.19 39.66 -10.46
N THR A 285 -6.28 39.58 -11.45
CA THR A 285 -6.55 40.03 -12.83
C THR A 285 -7.20 38.97 -13.72
N LEU A 286 -7.22 37.72 -13.26
CA LEU A 286 -7.71 36.55 -14.01
C LEU A 286 -8.98 35.95 -13.42
N GLY A 287 -9.48 36.50 -12.32
CA GLY A 287 -10.70 36.02 -11.68
C GLY A 287 -10.93 36.66 -10.33
N GLU A 288 -11.77 36.00 -9.53
CA GLU A 288 -12.26 36.54 -8.26
C GLU A 288 -11.84 35.69 -7.07
N ARG A 289 -11.58 36.34 -5.93
CA ARG A 289 -11.39 35.66 -4.64
C ARG A 289 -12.74 35.18 -4.13
N VAL A 290 -13.01 33.90 -4.26
CA VAL A 290 -14.29 33.30 -3.85
C VAL A 290 -14.30 32.82 -2.41
N ILE A 291 -13.12 32.56 -1.83
CA ILE A 291 -12.97 32.14 -0.44
C ILE A 291 -11.77 32.86 0.18
N GLU A 292 -12.00 33.49 1.32
CA GLU A 292 -10.95 34.02 2.21
C GLU A 292 -11.21 33.47 3.62
N SER A 293 -10.46 32.42 4.00
CA SER A 293 -10.60 31.72 5.27
C SER A 293 -9.26 31.73 6.00
N GLY A 294 -9.09 32.67 6.93
CA GLY A 294 -7.87 32.84 7.72
C GLY A 294 -6.64 33.01 6.83
N THR A 295 -5.77 31.99 6.78
CA THR A 295 -4.54 32.01 5.96
C THR A 295 -4.70 31.49 4.52
N TYR A 296 -5.90 31.08 4.13
CA TYR A 296 -6.22 30.54 2.80
C TYR A 296 -7.02 31.53 1.96
N THR A 297 -6.59 31.71 0.72
CA THR A 297 -7.32 32.42 -0.33
C THR A 297 -7.52 31.47 -1.50
N ILE A 298 -8.74 31.38 -2.03
CA ILE A 298 -9.05 30.61 -3.23
C ILE A 298 -9.59 31.55 -4.29
N PHE A 299 -8.98 31.50 -5.46
CA PHE A 299 -9.38 32.24 -6.65
C PHE A 299 -10.21 31.33 -7.54
N LYS A 300 -11.34 31.83 -8.04
CA LYS A 300 -12.07 31.24 -9.15
C LYS A 300 -11.64 32.00 -10.41
N ILE A 301 -11.08 31.29 -11.38
CA ILE A 301 -10.53 31.85 -12.61
C ILE A 301 -11.64 31.99 -13.65
N ASP A 302 -11.71 33.15 -14.30
CA ASP A 302 -12.64 33.41 -15.39
C ASP A 302 -12.12 32.71 -16.66
N GLN A 303 -12.88 31.75 -17.18
CA GLN A 303 -12.59 31.07 -18.45
C GLN A 303 -13.41 31.66 -19.60
#